data_AF-Q9BDG1-F1
#
_entry.id   AF-Q9BDG1-F1
#
_cell.length_a   1.000
_cell.length_b   1.000
_cell.length_c   1.000
_cell.angle_alpha   90.00
_cell.angle_beta   90.00
_cell.angle_gamma   90.00
#
_symmetry.space_group_name_H-M   'P 1'
#
loop_
_entity.id
_entity.type
_entity.pdbx_description
1 polymer ?
#
loop_
_entity_poly.entity_id
_entity_poly.type
_entity_poly.pdbx_seq_one_letter_code
_entity_poly.pdbx_strand_id
1 'polypeptide(L)'
;SRNYQDLAWAWKSWRDKVGRSILPYFPKYVELTNKAARLNGYQDGGDSWRSMYEMPFLEEELEQLFQELQPLYLNLHAYVRRALHRHYGPDVINLEGPIPAHLLGNMWAQSWSNIYDLVAP
;
A
#
# COMPACT_ATOMS: atom_id res chain seq x y z
N SER A 1 -12.38 -9.46 -11.62
CA SER A 1 -12.16 -9.21 -13.06
C SER A 1 -10.71 -9.55 -13.41
N ARG A 2 -10.47 -9.88 -14.68
CA ARG A 2 -9.15 -10.08 -15.30
C ARG A 2 -8.95 -9.14 -16.50
N ASN A 3 -9.87 -8.21 -16.70
CA ASN A 3 -9.78 -7.20 -17.75
C ASN A 3 -9.04 -5.97 -17.19
N TYR A 4 -7.94 -5.58 -17.84
CA TYR A 4 -7.12 -4.44 -17.43
C TYR A 4 -7.94 -3.15 -17.32
N GLN A 5 -8.78 -2.84 -18.32
CA GLN A 5 -9.54 -1.59 -18.38
C GLN A 5 -10.61 -1.51 -17.28
N ASP A 6 -11.30 -2.61 -17.00
CA ASP A 6 -12.30 -2.65 -15.93
C ASP A 6 -11.65 -2.43 -14.56
N LEU A 7 -10.50 -3.06 -14.33
CA LEU A 7 -9.74 -2.91 -13.08
C LEU A 7 -9.21 -1.48 -12.93
N ALA A 8 -8.65 -0.91 -14.00
CA ALA A 8 -8.18 0.47 -14.02
C ALA A 8 -9.33 1.45 -13.77
N TRP A 9 -10.49 1.24 -14.39
CA TRP A 9 -11.69 2.05 -14.18
C TRP A 9 -12.14 2.02 -12.73
N ALA A 10 -12.27 0.83 -12.13
CA ALA A 10 -12.71 0.70 -10.74
C ALA A 10 -11.72 1.36 -9.77
N TRP A 11 -10.42 1.10 -9.96
CA TRP A 11 -9.33 1.64 -9.14
C TRP A 11 -9.25 3.17 -9.18
N LYS A 12 -9.39 3.75 -10.39
CA LYS A 12 -9.36 5.20 -10.61
C LYS A 12 -10.63 5.85 -10.08
N SER A 13 -11.80 5.28 -10.41
CA SER A 13 -13.09 5.82 -9.98
C SER A 13 -13.21 5.87 -8.46
N TRP A 14 -12.73 4.83 -7.75
CA TRP A 14 -12.69 4.84 -6.29
C TRP A 14 -11.86 6.02 -5.74
N ARG A 15 -10.66 6.24 -6.28
CA ARG A 15 -9.76 7.34 -5.87
C ARG A 15 -10.32 8.71 -6.23
N ASP A 16 -10.94 8.84 -7.40
CA ASP A 16 -11.56 10.09 -7.86
C ASP A 16 -12.80 10.45 -7.02
N LYS A 17 -13.60 9.47 -6.60
CA LYS A 17 -14.82 9.71 -5.83
C LYS A 17 -14.58 9.84 -4.33
N VAL A 18 -13.73 8.99 -3.75
CA VAL A 18 -13.49 8.95 -2.30
C VAL A 18 -12.26 9.76 -1.91
N GLY A 19 -11.12 9.52 -2.57
CA GLY A 19 -9.87 10.20 -2.23
C GLY A 19 -9.98 11.72 -2.36
N ARG A 20 -10.54 12.20 -3.47
CA ARG A 20 -10.71 13.64 -3.71
C ARG A 20 -11.72 14.31 -2.77
N SER A 21 -12.77 13.59 -2.36
CA SER A 21 -13.77 14.17 -1.43
C SER A 21 -13.21 14.33 -0.02
N ILE A 22 -12.21 13.52 0.38
CA ILE A 22 -11.56 13.61 1.69
C ILE A 22 -10.50 14.72 1.75
N LEU A 23 -9.86 15.02 0.62
CA LEU A 23 -8.73 15.97 0.55
C LEU A 23 -8.98 17.33 1.24
N PRO A 24 -10.14 18.00 1.12
CA PRO A 24 -10.36 19.29 1.78
C PRO A 24 -10.35 19.23 3.31
N TYR A 25 -10.68 18.06 3.88
CA TYR A 25 -10.82 17.89 5.32
C TYR A 25 -9.52 17.41 5.98
N PHE A 26 -8.70 16.67 5.24
CA PHE A 26 -7.50 16.03 5.78
C PHE A 26 -6.49 17.00 6.42
N PRO A 27 -6.20 18.20 5.85
CA PRO A 27 -5.30 19.16 6.48
C PRO A 27 -5.80 19.62 7.86
N LYS A 28 -7.10 19.92 7.99
CA LYS A 28 -7.67 20.35 9.27
C LYS A 28 -7.69 19.22 10.29
N TYR A 29 -7.96 18.01 9.84
CA TYR A 29 -7.83 16.81 10.67
C TYR A 29 -6.41 16.67 11.25
N VAL A 30 -5.37 16.75 10.42
CA VAL A 30 -3.97 16.65 10.87
C VAL A 30 -3.62 17.78 11.85
N GLU A 31 -4.05 19.01 11.58
CA GLU A 31 -3.84 20.16 12.48
C GLU A 31 -4.44 19.90 13.87
N LEU A 32 -5.70 19.47 13.92
CA LEU A 32 -6.43 19.24 15.17
C LEU A 32 -5.88 18.03 15.94
N THR A 33 -5.55 16.94 15.25
CA THR A 33 -4.94 15.75 15.86
C THR A 33 -3.59 16.10 16.49
N ASN A 34 -2.74 16.84 15.78
CA ASN A 34 -1.45 17.26 16.32
C ASN A 34 -1.59 18.27 17.47
N LYS A 35 -2.60 19.16 17.42
CA LYS A 35 -2.90 20.05 18.54
C LYS A 35 -3.32 19.28 19.78
N ALA A 36 -4.17 18.26 19.64
CA ALA A 36 -4.58 17.42 20.75
C ALA A 36 -3.40 16.64 21.34
N ALA A 37 -2.52 16.08 20.49
CA ALA A 37 -1.33 15.38 20.95
C ALA A 37 -0.40 16.29 21.78
N ARG A 38 -0.12 17.51 21.30
CA ARG A 38 0.70 18.49 22.02
C ARG A 38 0.09 18.93 23.35
N LEU A 39 -1.23 19.06 23.42
CA LEU A 39 -1.92 19.37 24.69
C LEU A 39 -1.78 18.23 25.71
N ASN A 40 -1.49 17.01 25.26
CA ASN A 40 -1.25 15.84 26.12
C ASN A 40 0.25 15.53 26.29
N GLY A 41 1.15 16.45 25.90
CA GLY A 41 2.60 16.32 26.14
C GLY A 41 3.39 15.57 25.05
N TYR A 42 2.76 15.16 23.95
CA TYR A 42 3.43 14.53 22.80
C TYR A 42 3.92 15.56 21.78
N GLN A 43 4.84 15.18 20.90
CA GLN A 43 5.34 16.06 19.84
C GLN A 43 4.28 16.28 18.73
N ASP A 44 3.64 15.20 18.31
CA ASP A 44 2.58 15.17 17.30
C ASP A 44 1.69 13.91 17.43
N GLY A 45 0.73 13.74 16.53
CA GLY A 45 -0.17 12.59 16.54
C GLY A 45 0.54 11.25 16.31
N GLY A 46 1.64 11.23 15.55
CA GLY A 46 2.43 10.02 15.31
C GLY A 46 3.19 9.60 16.56
N ASP A 47 3.77 10.54 17.28
CA ASP A 47 4.41 10.32 18.59
C ASP A 47 3.41 9.74 19.61
N SER A 48 2.21 10.34 19.69
CA SER A 48 1.14 9.82 20.54
C SER A 48 0.77 8.37 20.17
N TRP A 49 0.66 8.03 18.89
CA TRP A 49 0.33 6.66 18.47
C TRP A 49 1.45 5.66 18.76
N ARG A 50 2.72 6.02 18.50
CA ARG A 50 3.85 5.16 18.80
C ARG A 50 4.00 4.89 20.30
N SER A 51 3.65 5.86 21.14
CA SER A 51 3.74 5.70 22.60
C SER A 51 2.92 4.52 23.16
N MET A 52 1.86 4.10 22.45
CA MET A 52 1.02 2.94 22.83
C MET A 52 1.78 1.61 22.87
N TYR A 53 2.94 1.53 22.21
CA TYR A 53 3.78 0.34 22.19
C TYR A 53 4.77 0.30 23.36
N GLU A 54 5.00 1.42 24.05
CA GLU A 54 6.00 1.53 25.13
C GLU A 54 7.41 1.06 24.73
N MET A 55 7.75 1.14 23.44
CA MET A 55 9.04 0.71 22.88
C MET A 55 9.81 1.92 22.31
N PRO A 56 10.89 2.37 22.97
CA PRO A 56 11.68 3.52 22.52
C PRO A 56 12.34 3.36 21.14
N PHE A 57 12.61 2.12 20.71
CA PHE A 57 13.28 1.79 19.44
C PHE A 57 12.32 1.17 18.41
N LEU A 58 11.02 1.49 18.51
CA LEU A 58 9.98 0.91 17.67
C LEU A 58 10.26 1.13 16.16
N GLU A 59 10.75 2.31 15.77
CA GLU A 59 10.99 2.62 14.37
C GLU A 59 12.15 1.80 13.80
N GLU A 60 13.23 1.62 14.57
CA GLU A 60 14.38 0.80 14.19
C GLU A 60 14.03 -0.68 14.11
N GLU A 61 13.25 -1.21 15.06
CA GLU A 61 12.81 -2.61 15.04
C GLU A 61 11.90 -2.90 13.84
N LEU A 62 10.97 -2.00 13.51
CA LEU A 62 10.12 -2.14 12.33
C LEU A 62 10.92 -2.11 11.03
N GLU A 63 11.91 -1.23 10.92
CA GLU A 63 12.82 -1.17 9.78
C GLU A 63 13.62 -2.48 9.66
N GLN A 64 14.17 -2.99 10.76
CA GLN A 64 14.90 -4.25 10.76
C GLN A 64 14.02 -5.42 10.26
N LEU A 65 12.80 -5.57 10.81
CA LEU A 65 11.87 -6.61 10.39
C LEU A 65 11.48 -6.49 8.91
N PHE A 66 11.32 -5.25 8.41
CA PHE A 66 11.04 -5.01 7.00
C PHE A 66 12.21 -5.47 6.10
N GLN A 67 13.45 -5.17 6.48
CA GLN A 67 14.64 -5.61 5.75
C GLN A 67 14.80 -7.14 5.77
N GLU A 68 14.51 -7.79 6.90
CA GLU A 68 14.53 -9.25 7.02
C GLU A 68 13.51 -9.92 6.07
N LEU A 69 12.35 -9.30 5.86
CA LEU A 69 11.32 -9.78 4.92
C LEU A 69 11.61 -9.45 3.45
N GLN A 70 12.48 -8.47 3.19
CA GLN A 70 12.72 -7.96 1.84
C GLN A 70 13.14 -9.04 0.83
N PRO A 71 14.07 -9.97 1.13
CA PRO A 71 14.43 -11.02 0.18
C PRO A 71 13.24 -11.89 -0.24
N LEU A 72 12.37 -12.25 0.72
CA LEU A 72 11.17 -13.04 0.44
C LEU A 72 10.18 -12.24 -0.42
N TYR A 73 9.92 -10.99 -0.04
CA TYR A 73 9.00 -10.11 -0.75
C TYR A 73 9.47 -9.84 -2.19
N LEU A 74 10.75 -9.58 -2.41
CA LEU A 74 11.29 -9.31 -3.75
C LEU A 74 11.19 -10.52 -4.68
N ASN A 75 11.43 -11.73 -4.16
CA ASN A 75 11.25 -12.96 -4.94
C ASN A 75 9.78 -13.18 -5.31
N LEU A 76 8.87 -13.03 -4.33
CA LEU A 76 7.42 -13.09 -4.58
C LEU A 76 6.98 -12.04 -5.60
N HIS A 77 7.41 -10.79 -5.42
CA HIS A 77 7.11 -9.68 -6.32
C HIS A 77 7.58 -9.96 -7.75
N ALA A 78 8.82 -10.43 -7.93
CA ALA A 78 9.37 -10.75 -9.25
C ALA A 78 8.60 -11.89 -9.94
N TYR A 79 8.27 -12.95 -9.18
CA TYR A 79 7.48 -14.07 -9.67
C TYR A 79 6.07 -13.65 -10.11
N VAL A 80 5.37 -12.90 -9.25
CA VAL A 80 4.03 -12.36 -9.54
C VAL A 80 4.09 -11.42 -10.76
N ARG A 81 5.08 -10.53 -10.84
CA ARG A 81 5.28 -9.63 -11.99
C ARG A 81 5.43 -10.41 -13.30
N ARG A 82 6.18 -11.52 -13.29
CA ARG A 82 6.31 -12.41 -14.46
C ARG A 82 4.98 -13.05 -14.86
N ALA A 83 4.21 -13.54 -13.89
CA ALA A 83 2.90 -14.14 -14.14
C ALA A 83 1.89 -13.11 -14.71
N LEU A 84 1.87 -11.89 -14.14
CA LEU A 84 1.07 -10.79 -14.66
C LEU A 84 1.49 -10.39 -16.08
N HIS A 85 2.79 -10.35 -16.37
CA HIS A 85 3.28 -10.12 -17.73
C HIS A 85 2.78 -11.18 -18.71
N ARG A 86 2.74 -12.46 -18.31
CA ARG A 86 2.20 -13.55 -19.15
C ARG A 86 0.72 -13.36 -19.47
N HIS A 87 -0.06 -12.87 -18.50
CA HIS A 87 -1.51 -12.72 -18.66
C HIS A 87 -1.92 -11.41 -19.36
N TYR A 88 -1.37 -10.28 -18.91
CA TYR A 88 -1.76 -8.94 -19.37
C TYR A 88 -0.90 -8.42 -20.54
N GLY A 89 0.26 -9.03 -20.80
CA GLY A 89 1.13 -8.70 -21.91
C GLY A 89 2.24 -7.67 -21.57
N PRO A 90 3.25 -7.56 -22.47
CA PRO A 90 4.41 -6.69 -22.30
C PRO A 90 4.07 -5.18 -22.37
N ASP A 91 3.00 -4.80 -23.06
CA ASP A 91 2.63 -3.39 -23.23
C ASP A 91 2.20 -2.71 -21.93
N VAL A 92 1.79 -3.50 -20.93
CA VAL A 92 1.29 -2.99 -19.63
C VAL A 92 2.15 -3.42 -18.44
N ILE A 93 3.00 -4.44 -18.58
CA ILE A 93 3.91 -4.90 -17.52
C ILE A 93 5.36 -4.76 -17.96
N ASN A 94 6.10 -3.86 -17.32
CA ASN A 94 7.56 -3.83 -17.41
C ASN A 94 8.17 -4.85 -16.42
N LEU A 95 8.97 -5.80 -16.91
CA LEU A 95 9.62 -6.85 -16.11
C LEU A 95 10.71 -6.34 -15.16
N GLU A 96 11.16 -5.09 -15.34
CA GLU A 96 12.13 -4.42 -14.49
C GLU A 96 11.49 -3.27 -13.69
N GLY A 97 10.22 -2.95 -13.97
CA GLY A 97 9.48 -1.87 -13.32
C GLY A 97 8.56 -2.32 -12.18
N PRO A 98 7.90 -1.37 -11.49
CA PRO A 98 6.88 -1.70 -10.50
C PRO A 98 5.63 -2.32 -11.14
N ILE A 99 4.88 -3.10 -10.36
CA ILE A 99 3.61 -3.69 -10.79
C ILE A 99 2.50 -2.61 -10.77
N PRO A 100 1.65 -2.49 -11.81
CA PRO A 100 0.48 -1.61 -11.74
C PRO A 100 -0.46 -1.98 -10.57
N ALA A 101 -0.72 -1.03 -9.68
CA ALA A 101 -1.38 -1.27 -8.40
C ALA A 101 -2.83 -1.80 -8.47
N HIS A 102 -3.48 -1.72 -9.63
CA HIS A 102 -4.85 -2.19 -9.83
C HIS A 102 -4.96 -3.66 -10.26
N LEU A 103 -3.83 -4.35 -10.45
CA LEU A 103 -3.78 -5.73 -10.99
C LEU A 103 -3.61 -6.81 -9.92
N LEU A 104 -3.53 -6.44 -8.64
CA LEU A 104 -3.18 -7.34 -7.54
C LEU A 104 -4.41 -7.90 -6.80
N GLY A 105 -5.60 -7.83 -7.41
CA GLY A 105 -6.83 -8.45 -6.89
C GLY A 105 -7.41 -7.77 -5.64
N ASN A 106 -6.87 -6.63 -5.23
CA ASN A 106 -7.32 -5.82 -4.09
C ASN A 106 -7.18 -4.32 -4.42
N MET A 107 -8.12 -3.48 -3.97
CA MET A 107 -8.19 -2.04 -4.28
C MET A 107 -6.90 -1.25 -3.90
N TRP A 108 -6.18 -1.73 -2.89
CA TRP A 108 -4.96 -1.13 -2.36
C TRP A 108 -3.73 -2.01 -2.57
N ALA A 109 -3.87 -3.15 -3.25
CA ALA A 109 -2.79 -4.13 -3.41
C ALA A 109 -2.15 -4.58 -2.09
N GLN A 110 -2.89 -4.53 -0.97
CA GLN A 110 -2.36 -4.91 0.35
C GLN A 110 -2.31 -6.44 0.57
N SER A 111 -3.03 -7.21 -0.25
CA SER A 111 -3.04 -8.67 -0.26
C SER A 111 -3.35 -9.16 -1.67
N TRP A 112 -2.64 -10.20 -2.12
CA TRP A 112 -2.63 -10.65 -3.52
C TRP A 112 -3.24 -12.05 -3.69
N SER A 113 -3.94 -12.59 -2.70
CA SER A 113 -4.53 -13.93 -2.78
C SER A 113 -5.60 -14.05 -3.87
N ASN A 114 -6.31 -12.96 -4.21
CA ASN A 114 -7.36 -12.93 -5.23
C ASN A 114 -6.86 -13.07 -6.68
N ILE A 115 -5.54 -13.17 -6.89
CA ILE A 115 -4.92 -13.49 -8.19
C ILE A 115 -4.26 -14.86 -8.20
N TYR A 116 -4.57 -15.74 -7.24
CA TYR A 116 -3.98 -17.07 -7.14
C TYR A 116 -4.07 -17.88 -8.44
N ASP A 117 -5.19 -17.84 -9.15
CA ASP A 117 -5.40 -18.43 -10.48
C ASP A 117 -4.39 -17.97 -11.54
N LEU A 118 -3.80 -16.79 -11.40
CA LEU A 118 -2.78 -16.27 -12.32
C LEU A 118 -1.35 -16.70 -11.93
N VAL A 119 -1.14 -17.03 -10.65
CA VAL A 119 0.20 -17.21 -10.05
C VAL A 119 0.37 -18.59 -9.41
N ALA A 120 -0.55 -19.51 -9.64
CA ALA A 120 -0.43 -20.89 -9.17
C ALA A 120 0.88 -21.50 -9.72
N PRO A 121 1.71 -22.15 -8.87
CA PRO A 121 2.98 -22.73 -9.27
C PRO A 121 2.90 -23.73 -10.43
#